data_AF-A0A0R1P1Z2-F1
#
_entry.id   AF-A0A0R1P1Z2-F1
#
_cell.length_a   1.000
_cell.length_b   1.000
_cell.length_c   1.000
_cell.angle_alpha   90.00
_cell.angle_beta   90.00
_cell.angle_gamma   90.00
#
_symmetry.space_group_name_H-M   'P 1'
#
loop_
_entity.id
_entity.type
_entity.pdbx_description
1 polymer ?
#
loop_
_entity_poly.entity_id
_entity_poly.type
_entity_poly.pdbx_seq_one_letter_code
_entity_poly.pdbx_strand_id
1 'polypeptide(L)'
;MSENQPRDNEEIFTLVDEKGNEELYKEAMRFKSDQNGKWYICLYPLDEENADEVDIEAFSFEPASDMDGVDSGDIQLMPIESDEEWAMVQEVLNTFIDDEGNFNA
;
A
#
# COMPACT_ATOMS: atom_id res chain seq x y z
N MET A 1 5.94 -10.44 -33.20
CA MET A 1 5.24 -11.06 -32.07
C MET A 1 5.44 -10.08 -30.94
N SER A 2 4.46 -9.20 -30.71
CA SER A 2 4.57 -8.18 -29.66
C SER A 2 4.27 -8.86 -28.34
N GLU A 3 5.18 -8.70 -27.38
CA GLU A 3 5.05 -9.13 -26.00
C GLU A 3 3.65 -8.82 -25.45
N ASN A 4 2.89 -9.87 -25.13
CA ASN A 4 1.89 -9.79 -24.08
C ASN A 4 2.68 -9.67 -22.78
N GLN A 5 2.92 -8.44 -22.33
CA GLN A 5 3.11 -8.21 -20.89
C GLN A 5 1.78 -8.58 -20.23
N PRO A 6 1.70 -9.63 -19.39
CA PRO A 6 0.67 -9.61 -18.37
C PRO A 6 0.94 -8.33 -17.58
N ARG A 7 -0.01 -7.41 -17.62
CA ARG A 7 -0.10 -6.36 -16.61
C ARG A 7 -0.53 -7.07 -15.33
N ASP A 8 0.42 -7.77 -14.70
CA ASP A 8 0.37 -7.92 -13.25
C ASP A 8 0.58 -6.50 -12.75
N ASN A 9 -0.52 -5.79 -12.57
CA ASN A 9 -0.57 -4.45 -11.98
C ASN A 9 -0.34 -4.57 -10.47
N GLU A 10 0.63 -5.40 -10.09
CA GLU A 10 1.23 -5.49 -8.77
C GLU A 10 2.14 -4.29 -8.67
N GLU A 11 1.59 -3.14 -8.24
CA GLU A 11 2.38 -1.93 -8.06
C GLU A 11 3.38 -2.19 -6.93
N ILE A 12 4.61 -2.53 -7.32
CA ILE A 12 5.76 -2.67 -6.42
C ILE A 12 6.33 -1.27 -6.19
N PHE A 13 6.40 -0.89 -4.92
CA PHE A 13 6.97 0.36 -4.45
C PHE A 13 8.40 0.10 -3.98
N THR A 14 9.33 0.95 -4.40
CA THR A 14 10.68 0.97 -3.81
C THR A 14 10.69 1.99 -2.70
N LEU A 15 10.76 1.53 -1.45
CA LEU A 15 10.84 2.39 -0.28
C LEU A 15 12.30 2.58 0.10
N VAL A 16 12.69 3.84 0.30
CA VAL A 16 14.03 4.20 0.77
C VAL A 16 13.94 4.63 2.22
N ASP A 17 14.57 3.88 3.13
CA ASP A 17 14.58 4.22 4.55
C ASP A 17 15.60 5.35 4.87
N GLU A 18 15.60 5.86 6.10
CA GLU A 18 16.49 6.94 6.54
C GLU A 18 17.99 6.61 6.42
N LYS A 19 18.35 5.32 6.36
CA LYS A 19 19.73 4.85 6.14
C LYS A 19 20.09 4.71 4.66
N GLY A 20 19.14 4.92 3.75
CA GLY A 20 19.32 4.79 2.32
C GLY A 20 19.33 3.35 1.82
N ASN A 21 18.75 2.38 2.56
CA ASN A 21 18.50 1.07 1.99
C ASN A 21 17.22 1.13 1.16
N GLU A 22 17.29 0.54 -0.03
CA GLU A 22 16.16 0.38 -0.93
C GLU A 22 15.54 -0.98 -0.65
N GLU A 23 14.30 -1.00 -0.21
CA GLU A 23 13.53 -2.22 -0.03
C GLU A 23 12.30 -2.22 -0.93
N LEU A 24 11.98 -3.41 -1.46
CA LEU A 24 10.83 -3.60 -2.34
C LEU A 24 9.62 -3.96 -1.49
N TYR A 25 8.61 -3.12 -1.59
CA TYR A 25 7.31 -3.32 -0.97
C TYR A 25 6.26 -3.51 -2.05
N LYS A 26 5.20 -4.23 -1.73
CA LYS A 26 4.06 -4.43 -2.61
C LYS A 26 2.84 -3.77 -1.98
N GLU A 27 2.07 -3.04 -2.77
CA GLU A 27 0.80 -2.49 -2.31
C GLU A 27 -0.20 -3.63 -2.11
N ALA A 28 -0.58 -3.87 -0.86
CA ALA A 28 -1.75 -4.69 -0.54
C ALA A 28 -3.03 -3.95 -0.91
N MET A 29 -3.15 -2.70 -0.45
CA MET A 29 -4.35 -1.91 -0.64
C MET A 29 -4.08 -0.42 -0.43
N ARG A 30 -4.76 0.44 -1.18
CA ARG A 30 -4.83 1.88 -0.91
C ARG A 30 -6.26 2.39 -0.81
N PHE A 31 -6.51 3.31 0.10
CA PHE A 31 -7.81 3.95 0.25
C PHE A 31 -7.66 5.41 0.69
N LYS A 32 -8.70 6.21 0.47
CA LYS A 32 -8.75 7.59 0.93
C LYS A 32 -9.61 7.67 2.18
N SER A 33 -9.10 8.29 3.25
CA SER A 33 -9.93 8.58 4.42
C SER A 33 -10.88 9.72 4.12
N ASP A 34 -12.16 9.48 4.33
CA ASP A 34 -13.20 10.51 4.23
C ASP A 34 -13.11 11.53 5.39
N GLN A 35 -12.53 11.12 6.53
CA GLN A 35 -12.41 11.98 7.71
C GLN A 35 -11.34 13.07 7.53
N ASN A 36 -10.16 12.69 7.01
CA ASN A 36 -9.00 13.59 6.92
C ASN A 36 -8.71 14.03 5.48
N GLY A 37 -9.34 13.40 4.48
CA GLY A 37 -9.06 13.65 3.06
C GLY A 37 -7.68 13.14 2.59
N LYS A 38 -6.91 12.51 3.48
CA LYS A 38 -5.60 11.92 3.22
C LYS A 38 -5.73 10.53 2.61
N TRP A 39 -4.71 10.10 1.89
CA TRP A 39 -4.64 8.75 1.37
C TRP A 39 -3.85 7.86 2.33
N TYR A 40 -4.25 6.60 2.40
CA TYR A 40 -3.65 5.56 3.21
C TYR A 40 -3.28 4.41 2.27
N ILE A 41 -2.09 3.87 2.45
CA ILE A 41 -1.57 2.75 1.69
C ILE A 41 -1.03 1.70 2.66
N CYS A 42 -1.41 0.45 2.42
CA CYS A 42 -0.91 -0.72 3.12
C CYS A 42 0.10 -1.40 2.22
N LEU A 43 1.32 -1.54 2.71
CA LEU A 43 2.46 -2.11 2.03
C LEU A 43 2.94 -3.33 2.81
N TYR A 44 3.41 -4.36 2.12
CA TYR A 44 4.14 -5.46 2.76
C TYR A 44 5.44 -5.70 2.00
N PRO A 45 6.51 -6.14 2.69
CA PRO A 45 7.77 -6.43 2.04
C PRO A 45 7.59 -7.55 1.03
N LEU A 46 8.08 -7.35 -0.19
CA LEU A 46 7.95 -8.31 -1.28
C LEU A 46 8.66 -9.64 -0.95
N ASP A 47 9.69 -9.60 -0.10
CA ASP A 47 10.40 -10.79 0.37
C ASP A 47 9.49 -11.72 1.20
N GLU A 48 8.49 -11.15 1.88
CA GLU A 48 7.53 -11.90 2.70
C GLU A 48 6.29 -12.32 1.93
N GLU A 49 6.15 -12.00 0.64
CA GLU A 49 4.97 -12.38 -0.17
C GLU A 49 4.66 -13.89 -0.10
N ASN A 50 5.68 -14.74 0.11
CA ASN A 50 5.55 -16.19 0.20
C ASN A 50 5.64 -16.72 1.65
N ALA A 51 5.67 -15.83 2.64
CA ALA A 51 5.67 -16.20 4.05
C ALA A 51 4.26 -16.56 4.51
N ASP A 52 4.17 -17.43 5.52
CA ASP A 52 2.89 -17.75 6.18
C ASP A 52 2.30 -16.54 6.93
N GLU A 53 3.15 -15.58 7.31
CA GLU A 53 2.80 -14.33 7.97
C GLU A 53 3.52 -13.18 7.24
N VAL A 54 2.77 -12.19 6.78
CA VAL A 54 3.29 -10.95 6.18
C VAL A 54 3.12 -9.79 7.16
N ASP A 55 4.17 -9.02 7.39
CA ASP A 55 4.06 -7.79 8.17
C ASP A 55 3.55 -6.65 7.28
N ILE A 56 2.27 -6.32 7.43
CA ILE A 56 1.64 -5.22 6.69
C ILE A 56 1.90 -3.90 7.42
N GLU A 57 2.61 -3.00 6.75
CA GLU A 57 2.88 -1.65 7.18
C GLU A 57 1.92 -0.66 6.53
N ALA A 58 1.32 0.20 7.35
CA ALA A 58 0.38 1.21 6.89
C ALA A 58 1.00 2.60 6.95
N PHE A 59 0.92 3.31 5.83
CA PHE A 59 1.41 4.68 5.69
C PHE A 59 0.30 5.60 5.19
N SER A 60 0.35 6.85 5.62
CA SER A 60 -0.47 7.91 5.06
C SER A 60 0.34 8.71 4.04
N PHE A 61 -0.30 9.19 2.99
CA PHE A 61 0.32 10.09 2.03
C PHE A 61 -0.67 11.15 1.55
N GLU A 62 -0.13 12.30 1.15
CA GLU A 62 -0.90 13.37 0.54
C GLU A 62 -0.44 13.50 -0.91
N PRO A 63 -1.31 13.27 -1.91
CA PRO A 63 -0.96 13.55 -3.28
C PRO A 63 -0.72 15.06 -3.38
N ALA A 64 0.48 15.45 -3.79
CA ALA A 64 0.75 16.84 -4.10
C ALA A 64 -0.26 17.28 -5.18
N SER A 65 -1.08 18.28 -4.85
CA SER A 65 -2.32 18.67 -5.54
C SER A 65 -2.20 19.11 -7.02
N ASP A 66 -1.10 18.83 -7.70
CA ASP A 66 -0.77 19.37 -9.03
C ASP A 66 -0.32 18.33 -10.08
N MET A 67 -0.53 17.03 -9.87
CA MET A 67 -0.28 16.05 -10.94
C MET A 67 -1.46 15.13 -11.23
N ASP A 68 -2.24 15.56 -12.22
CA ASP A 68 -2.86 14.69 -13.22
C ASP A 68 -1.76 13.78 -13.80
N GLY A 69 -1.56 12.62 -13.19
CA GLY A 69 -0.54 11.65 -13.58
C GLY A 69 0.29 11.21 -12.38
N VAL A 70 -0.05 10.04 -11.86
CA VAL A 70 0.71 9.26 -10.86
C VAL A 70 2.02 8.75 -11.52
N ASP A 71 2.86 9.69 -11.97
CA ASP A 71 4.10 9.44 -12.72
C ASP A 71 5.20 10.43 -12.29
N SER A 72 5.19 10.83 -11.02
CA SER A 72 6.31 11.54 -10.40
C SER A 72 6.68 10.87 -9.09
N GLY A 73 7.27 9.68 -9.29
CA GLY A 73 8.33 8.98 -8.54
C GLY A 73 8.43 9.02 -7.01
N ASP A 74 8.11 10.13 -6.36
CA ASP A 74 8.43 10.40 -4.97
C ASP A 74 7.17 10.80 -4.20
N ILE A 75 6.49 9.80 -3.64
CA ILE A 75 5.41 9.99 -2.68
C ILE A 75 6.05 10.00 -1.29
N GLN A 76 5.79 11.04 -0.50
CA GLN A 76 6.18 11.04 0.91
C GLN A 76 5.19 10.22 1.70
N LEU A 77 5.59 9.01 2.03
CA LEU A 77 4.89 8.16 2.99
C LEU A 77 5.20 8.66 4.40
N MET A 78 4.14 8.90 5.17
CA MET A 78 4.21 9.28 6.57
C MET A 78 3.69 8.12 7.42
N PRO A 79 4.45 7.64 8.41
CA PRO A 79 3.98 6.60 9.30
C PRO A 79 2.73 7.07 10.04
N ILE A 80 1.79 6.16 10.21
CA ILE A 80 0.59 6.42 10.99
C ILE A 80 0.97 6.28 12.47
N GLU A 81 0.86 7.35 13.24
CA GLU A 81 1.13 7.32 14.69
C GLU A 81 -0.15 7.34 15.52
N SER A 82 -1.30 7.65 14.91
CA SER A 82 -2.58 7.76 15.61
C SER A 82 -3.28 6.40 15.71
N ASP A 83 -3.67 6.01 16.92
CA ASP A 83 -4.48 4.80 17.16
C ASP A 83 -5.81 4.84 16.39
N GLU A 84 -6.41 6.04 16.20
CA GLU A 84 -7.66 6.20 15.46
C GLU A 84 -7.48 5.91 13.96
N GLU A 85 -6.35 6.33 13.39
CA GLU A 85 -6.03 6.07 12.00
C GLU A 85 -5.67 4.60 11.78
N TRP A 86 -4.92 4.01 12.71
CA TRP A 86 -4.64 2.57 12.73
C TRP A 86 -5.90 1.74 12.85
N ALA A 87 -6.84 2.11 13.73
CA ALA A 87 -8.11 1.43 13.87
C ALA A 87 -8.89 1.44 12.54
N MET A 88 -8.93 2.57 11.83
CA MET A 88 -9.57 2.63 10.51
C MET A 88 -8.89 1.72 9.47
N VAL A 89 -7.55 1.78 9.38
CA VAL A 89 -6.81 0.91 8.46
C VAL A 89 -7.05 -0.56 8.79
N GLN A 90 -6.99 -0.93 10.07
CA GLN A 90 -7.25 -2.29 10.53
C GLN A 90 -8.70 -2.71 10.26
N GLU A 91 -9.69 -1.85 10.43
CA GLU A 91 -11.08 -2.18 10.08
C GLU A 91 -11.24 -2.47 8.59
N VAL A 92 -10.64 -1.64 7.73
CA VAL A 92 -10.67 -1.83 6.27
C VAL A 92 -9.91 -3.09 5.87
N LEU A 93 -8.71 -3.29 6.43
CA LEU A 93 -7.84 -4.44 6.17
C LEU A 93 -8.47 -5.74 6.66
N ASN A 94 -9.03 -5.77 7.88
CA ASN A 94 -9.77 -6.91 8.37
C ASN A 94 -10.99 -7.18 7.49
N THR A 95 -11.72 -6.15 7.04
CA THR A 95 -12.84 -6.36 6.10
C THR A 95 -12.34 -6.97 4.80
N PHE A 96 -11.22 -6.52 4.24
CA PHE A 96 -10.65 -7.05 3.01
C PHE A 96 -10.18 -8.51 3.15
N ILE A 97 -9.44 -8.82 4.23
CA ILE A 97 -8.95 -10.17 4.53
C ILE A 97 -10.12 -11.12 4.86
N ASP A 98 -11.14 -10.64 5.58
CA ASP A 98 -12.35 -11.42 5.91
C ASP A 98 -13.22 -11.64 4.64
N ASP A 99 -13.26 -10.69 3.71
CA ASP A 99 -13.90 -10.85 2.38
C ASP A 99 -13.11 -11.83 1.48
N GLU A 100 -11.78 -11.91 1.61
CA GLU A 100 -10.94 -12.95 0.99
C GLU A 100 -11.14 -14.36 1.59
N GLY A 101 -11.88 -14.47 2.70
CA GLY A 101 -12.50 -15.73 3.12
C GLY A 101 -13.54 -16.28 2.12
N ASN A 102 -13.85 -15.54 1.04
CA ASN A 102 -14.79 -15.94 -0.01
C ASN A 102 -14.20 -15.95 -1.45
N PHE A 103 -12.89 -16.16 -1.63
CA PHE A 103 -12.34 -16.59 -2.94
C PHE A 103 -12.62 -18.08 -3.25
N ASN A 104 -13.81 -18.59 -2.88
CA ASN A 104 -14.29 -19.90 -3.27
C ASN A 104 -15.84 -20.02 -3.21
N ALA A 105 -16.56 -19.25 -4.03
CA ALA A 105 -17.97 -19.52 -4.34
C ALA A 105 -18.31 -19.27 -5.82
#